data_AF-A0A917FGX6-F1
#
_entry.id   AF-A0A917FGX6-F1
#
_cell.length_a   1.000
_cell.length_b   1.000
_cell.length_c   1.000
_cell.angle_alpha   90.00
_cell.angle_beta   90.00
_cell.angle_gamma   90.00
#
_symmetry.space_group_name_H-M   'P 1'
#
loop_
_entity.id
_entity.type
_entity.pdbx_description
1 polymer ?
#
loop_
_entity_poly.entity_id
_entity_poly.type
_entity_poly.pdbx_seq_one_letter_code
_entity_poly.pdbx_strand_id
1 'polypeptide(L)'
;MRAANDKAELDALENRVNTAEEYAKAQNCTNQLNAFEADVKTSGAVICRPLGEIKALTASNNVLYTTFYNQVDGQQRIPEDNEFDAIRESADSLVFPHYHKNILFAALSLDGVGVTNYGGHSLLLKEEMISHRASVFDSNTLLFIKKNKISIGDPIPLGFRAPWQKREKLAKAKLYPKITKQTKPSEHANILIDQITKVADPDFIEVHIFGVFNRGAIDKITFSSSNANRADKVIIESIKKKLDAANIQYEDK
;
A
#
# COMPACT_ATOMS: atom_id res chain seq x y z
N MET A 1 9.81 11.25 0.66
CA MET A 1 9.10 12.09 -0.35
C MET A 1 8.89 13.50 0.19
N ARG A 2 9.17 14.56 -0.60
CA ARG A 2 9.15 15.96 -0.10
C ARG A 2 7.76 16.44 0.29
N ALA A 3 6.75 16.22 -0.55
CA ALA A 3 5.38 16.70 -0.30
C ALA A 3 4.77 16.17 1.01
N ALA A 4 5.13 14.95 1.42
CA ALA A 4 4.65 14.36 2.66
C ALA A 4 5.31 14.97 3.92
N ASN A 5 6.44 15.65 3.77
CA ASN A 5 7.13 16.33 4.88
C ASN A 5 6.81 17.84 4.93
N ASP A 6 5.89 18.31 4.08
CA ASP A 6 5.49 19.71 4.10
C ASP A 6 4.85 20.07 5.44
N LYS A 7 5.16 21.25 5.97
CA LYS A 7 4.68 21.65 7.30
C LYS A 7 3.16 21.81 7.31
N ALA A 8 2.56 22.41 6.28
CA ALA A 8 1.12 22.62 6.23
C ALA A 8 0.38 21.28 6.10
N GLU A 9 0.96 20.32 5.37
CA GLU A 9 0.46 18.94 5.30
C GLU A 9 0.46 18.27 6.68
N LEU A 10 1.56 18.38 7.42
CA LEU A 10 1.71 17.78 8.75
C LEU A 10 0.80 18.45 9.79
N ASP A 11 0.67 19.78 9.76
CA ASP A 11 -0.20 20.52 10.66
C ASP A 11 -1.68 20.17 10.39
N ALA A 12 -2.07 20.02 9.11
CA ALA A 12 -3.42 19.56 8.74
C ALA A 12 -3.68 18.10 9.15
N LEU A 13 -2.68 17.22 9.04
CA LEU A 13 -2.79 15.85 9.55
C LEU A 13 -2.98 15.83 11.07
N GLU A 14 -2.22 16.65 11.80
CA GLU A 14 -2.33 16.72 13.26
C GLU A 14 -3.74 17.18 13.69
N ASN A 15 -4.34 18.13 12.96
CA ASN A 15 -5.74 18.53 13.21
C ASN A 15 -6.71 17.36 13.01
N ARG A 16 -6.51 16.52 11.98
CA ARG A 16 -7.33 15.31 11.79
C ARG A 16 -7.12 14.28 12.90
N VAL A 17 -5.88 14.15 13.41
CA VAL A 17 -5.57 13.29 14.56
C VAL A 17 -6.27 13.78 15.83
N ASN A 18 -6.24 15.09 16.09
CA ASN A 18 -6.94 15.68 17.24
C ASN A 18 -8.45 15.39 17.18
N THR A 19 -9.08 15.54 16.02
CA THR A 19 -10.48 15.15 15.80
C THR A 19 -10.73 13.67 16.12
N ALA A 20 -9.83 12.78 15.69
CA ALA A 20 -9.91 11.35 15.99
C ALA A 20 -9.84 11.07 17.50
N GLU A 21 -8.96 11.78 18.22
CA GLU A 21 -8.80 11.63 19.67
C GLU A 21 -10.00 12.18 20.45
N GLU A 22 -10.55 13.31 20.05
CA GLU A 22 -11.76 13.89 20.62
C GLU A 22 -12.96 12.95 20.43
N TYR A 23 -13.12 12.40 19.22
CA TYR A 23 -14.14 11.40 18.94
C TYR A 23 -13.98 10.17 19.84
N ALA A 24 -12.76 9.63 19.95
CA ALA A 24 -12.52 8.44 20.76
C ALA A 24 -12.75 8.69 22.26
N LYS A 25 -12.44 9.89 22.76
CA LYS A 25 -12.77 10.29 24.14
C LYS A 25 -14.29 10.31 24.33
N ALA A 26 -15.03 10.97 23.43
CA ALA A 26 -16.49 11.04 23.48
C ALA A 26 -17.14 9.64 23.43
N GLN A 27 -16.62 8.76 22.58
CA GLN A 27 -17.08 7.37 22.45
C GLN A 27 -16.49 6.43 23.50
N ASN A 28 -15.66 6.92 24.42
CA ASN A 28 -14.93 6.13 25.43
C ASN A 28 -14.20 4.90 24.83
N CYS A 29 -13.57 5.08 23.67
CA CYS A 29 -12.75 4.08 22.96
C CYS A 29 -11.28 4.53 22.76
N THR A 30 -10.79 5.49 23.56
CA THR A 30 -9.41 6.01 23.48
C THR A 30 -8.36 4.90 23.57
N ASN A 31 -8.55 3.90 24.43
CA ASN A 31 -7.60 2.80 24.58
C ASN A 31 -7.52 1.93 23.31
N GLN A 32 -8.67 1.65 22.68
CA GLN A 32 -8.75 0.90 21.43
C GLN A 32 -8.11 1.69 20.28
N LEU A 33 -8.35 3.01 20.20
CA LEU A 33 -7.73 3.84 19.18
C LEU A 33 -6.20 3.90 19.34
N ASN A 34 -5.70 4.01 20.58
CA ASN A 34 -4.26 4.03 20.84
C ASN A 34 -3.61 2.65 20.60
N ALA A 35 -4.32 1.55 20.89
CA ALA A 35 -3.86 0.20 20.56
C ALA A 35 -3.77 0.01 19.04
N PHE A 36 -4.77 0.49 18.29
CA PHE A 36 -4.74 0.49 16.84
C PHE A 36 -3.56 1.31 16.28
N GLU A 37 -3.34 2.52 16.79
CA GLU A 37 -2.17 3.33 16.41
C GLU A 37 -0.84 2.61 16.68
N ALA A 38 -0.70 1.99 17.85
CA ALA A 38 0.49 1.24 18.22
C ALA A 38 0.76 0.06 17.28
N ASP A 39 -0.28 -0.69 16.91
CA ASP A 39 -0.16 -1.80 15.97
C ASP A 39 0.22 -1.30 14.57
N VAL A 40 -0.46 -0.26 14.06
CA VAL A 40 -0.16 0.31 12.73
C VAL A 40 1.27 0.86 12.67
N LYS A 41 1.86 1.30 13.78
CA LYS A 41 3.28 1.68 13.80
C LYS A 41 4.21 0.54 13.38
N THR A 42 3.80 -0.72 13.54
CA THR A 42 4.55 -1.92 13.11
C THR A 42 4.19 -2.41 11.71
N SER A 43 3.26 -1.73 11.02
CA SER A 43 2.83 -2.10 9.67
C SER A 43 3.96 -1.97 8.64
N GLY A 44 3.84 -2.79 7.58
CA GLY A 44 4.74 -2.84 6.45
C GLY A 44 4.05 -2.51 5.13
N ALA A 45 4.85 -2.32 4.08
CA ALA A 45 4.35 -2.08 2.73
C ALA A 45 4.24 -3.40 1.98
N VAL A 46 3.04 -3.69 1.45
CA VAL A 46 2.75 -4.94 0.75
C VAL A 46 2.27 -4.68 -0.66
N ILE A 47 2.90 -5.37 -1.61
CA ILE A 47 2.51 -5.35 -3.02
C ILE A 47 1.87 -6.69 -3.36
N CYS A 48 0.69 -6.67 -3.98
CA CYS A 48 0.06 -7.88 -4.50
C CYS A 48 0.33 -8.06 -5.98
N ARG A 49 0.74 -9.26 -6.42
CA ARG A 49 0.99 -9.56 -7.84
C ARG A 49 0.60 -10.99 -8.28
N PRO A 50 0.29 -11.18 -9.59
CA PRO A 50 0.11 -12.51 -10.17
C PRO A 50 1.39 -13.34 -10.11
N LEU A 51 1.24 -14.68 -10.11
CA LEU A 51 2.36 -15.62 -10.00
C LEU A 51 3.43 -15.41 -11.08
N GLY A 52 3.01 -15.08 -12.30
CA GLY A 52 3.92 -14.81 -13.42
C GLY A 52 4.87 -13.64 -13.16
N GLU A 53 4.37 -12.56 -12.57
CA GLU A 53 5.20 -11.40 -12.21
C GLU A 53 6.16 -11.72 -11.05
N ILE A 54 5.72 -12.50 -10.06
CA ILE A 54 6.61 -12.96 -8.99
C ILE A 54 7.73 -13.85 -9.55
N LYS A 55 7.39 -14.78 -10.45
CA LYS A 55 8.36 -15.64 -11.11
C LYS A 55 9.41 -14.81 -11.87
N ALA A 56 8.98 -13.77 -12.58
CA ALA A 56 9.88 -12.89 -13.31
C ALA A 56 10.78 -12.09 -12.35
N LEU A 57 10.20 -11.42 -11.35
CA LEU A 57 10.93 -10.60 -10.39
C LEU A 57 11.97 -11.40 -9.58
N THR A 58 11.61 -12.63 -9.19
CA THR A 58 12.49 -13.50 -8.39
C THR A 58 13.56 -14.21 -9.22
N ALA A 59 13.52 -14.08 -10.56
CA ALA A 59 14.42 -14.81 -11.45
C ALA A 59 15.90 -14.42 -11.28
N SER A 60 16.21 -13.14 -11.01
CA SER A 60 17.57 -12.67 -10.73
C SER A 60 17.57 -11.32 -10.01
N ASN A 61 18.73 -10.89 -9.50
CA ASN A 61 18.90 -9.55 -8.92
C ASN A 61 18.91 -8.42 -9.96
N ASN A 62 19.01 -8.76 -11.25
CA ASN A 62 19.01 -7.79 -12.35
C ASN A 62 17.59 -7.45 -12.83
N VAL A 63 16.57 -8.13 -12.29
CA VAL A 63 15.18 -7.79 -12.57
C VAL A 63 14.73 -6.70 -11.60
N LEU A 64 14.30 -5.58 -12.16
CA LEU A 64 13.78 -4.46 -11.42
C LEU A 64 12.25 -4.51 -11.43
N TYR A 65 11.67 -4.39 -10.25
CA TYR A 65 10.29 -3.98 -10.07
C TYR A 65 10.18 -2.49 -10.36
N THR A 66 9.46 -2.15 -11.41
CA THR A 66 9.37 -0.80 -11.96
C THR A 66 7.92 -0.31 -12.00
N THR A 67 7.75 1.00 -12.21
CA THR A 67 6.44 1.65 -12.21
C THR A 67 5.62 1.23 -13.43
N PHE A 68 4.30 1.34 -13.32
CA PHE A 68 3.38 1.13 -14.45
C PHE A 68 3.84 1.93 -15.68
N TYR A 69 4.19 3.20 -15.48
CA TYR A 69 4.65 4.09 -16.55
C TYR A 69 5.91 3.57 -17.24
N ASN A 70 6.92 3.15 -16.48
CA ASN A 70 8.14 2.59 -17.06
C ASN A 70 7.90 1.27 -17.78
N GLN A 71 6.94 0.44 -17.32
CA GLN A 71 6.56 -0.78 -18.02
C GLN A 71 5.88 -0.49 -19.36
N VAL A 72 5.01 0.52 -19.40
CA VAL A 72 4.32 0.94 -20.63
C VAL A 72 5.29 1.61 -21.60
N ASP A 73 6.06 2.60 -21.13
CA ASP A 73 7.05 3.32 -21.93
C ASP A 73 8.13 2.36 -22.49
N GLY A 74 8.51 1.35 -21.70
CA GLY A 74 9.44 0.29 -22.09
C GLY A 74 8.83 -0.86 -22.89
N GLN A 75 7.55 -0.79 -23.26
CA GLN A 75 6.80 -1.83 -23.98
C GLN A 75 6.81 -3.22 -23.30
N GLN A 76 7.01 -3.25 -21.98
CA GLN A 76 6.94 -4.46 -21.16
C GLN A 76 5.49 -4.77 -20.74
N ARG A 77 4.61 -3.77 -20.80
CA ARG A 77 3.18 -3.88 -20.52
C ARG A 77 2.38 -3.17 -21.59
N ILE A 78 1.28 -3.78 -22.01
CA ILE A 78 0.23 -3.13 -22.80
C ILE A 78 -0.80 -2.60 -21.81
N PRO A 79 -1.08 -1.28 -21.77
CA PRO A 79 -2.19 -0.74 -20.98
C PRO A 79 -3.50 -1.44 -21.34
N GLU A 80 -4.31 -1.72 -20.35
CA GLU A 80 -5.62 -2.32 -20.57
C GLU A 80 -6.62 -1.23 -21.00
N ASP A 81 -7.60 -1.59 -21.84
CA ASP A 81 -8.69 -0.70 -22.21
C ASP A 81 -9.74 -0.65 -21.08
N ASN A 82 -9.35 -0.01 -19.97
CA ASN A 82 -10.19 0.15 -18.79
C ASN A 82 -10.12 1.59 -18.24
N GLU A 83 -11.12 1.96 -17.45
CA GLU A 83 -11.24 3.32 -16.91
C GLU A 83 -10.02 3.73 -16.07
N PHE A 84 -9.45 2.79 -15.32
CA PHE A 84 -8.31 3.07 -14.43
C PHE A 84 -7.07 3.43 -15.24
N ASP A 85 -6.66 2.60 -16.20
CA ASP A 85 -5.47 2.84 -17.02
C ASP A 85 -5.64 4.11 -17.88
N ALA A 86 -6.85 4.41 -18.35
CA ALA A 86 -7.14 5.59 -19.16
C ALA A 86 -6.94 6.93 -18.41
N ILE A 87 -7.26 6.99 -17.12
CA ILE A 87 -7.21 8.26 -16.35
C ILE A 87 -6.09 8.31 -15.31
N ARG A 88 -5.36 7.21 -15.10
CA ARG A 88 -4.33 7.06 -14.08
C ARG A 88 -3.27 8.15 -14.13
N GLU A 89 -2.71 8.42 -15.32
CA GLU A 89 -1.66 9.44 -15.47
C GLU A 89 -2.15 10.83 -15.04
N SER A 90 -3.37 11.20 -15.42
CA SER A 90 -3.99 12.46 -15.02
C SER A 90 -4.18 12.54 -13.50
N ALA A 91 -4.71 11.50 -12.87
CA ALA A 91 -4.92 11.48 -11.42
C ALA A 91 -3.59 11.50 -10.63
N ASP A 92 -2.64 10.65 -11.01
CA ASP A 92 -1.37 10.53 -10.29
C ASP A 92 -0.49 11.77 -10.47
N SER A 93 -0.54 12.43 -11.64
CA SER A 93 0.19 13.68 -11.88
C SER A 93 -0.33 14.86 -11.06
N LEU A 94 -1.62 14.89 -10.70
CA LEU A 94 -2.17 15.87 -9.75
C LEU A 94 -1.64 15.63 -8.34
N VAL A 95 -1.57 14.37 -7.89
CA VAL A 95 -1.11 14.02 -6.53
C VAL A 95 0.41 14.12 -6.39
N PHE A 96 1.15 13.81 -7.47
CA PHE A 96 2.62 13.78 -7.56
C PHE A 96 3.12 14.61 -8.76
N PRO A 97 3.03 15.95 -8.67
CA PRO A 97 3.44 16.82 -9.76
C PRO A 97 4.93 16.61 -10.07
N HIS A 98 5.24 16.39 -11.34
CA HIS A 98 6.58 16.17 -11.90
C HIS A 98 7.28 14.83 -11.58
N TYR A 99 6.73 13.99 -10.70
CA TYR A 99 7.40 12.73 -10.32
C TYR A 99 6.50 11.50 -10.21
N HIS A 100 5.22 11.58 -10.57
CA HIS A 100 4.27 10.45 -10.61
C HIS A 100 4.84 9.19 -11.31
N LYS A 101 5.59 9.36 -12.42
CA LYS A 101 6.21 8.24 -13.15
C LYS A 101 7.22 7.42 -12.36
N ASN A 102 7.70 7.95 -11.24
CA ASN A 102 8.67 7.31 -10.35
C ASN A 102 8.03 6.71 -9.09
N ILE A 103 6.69 6.71 -8.97
CA ILE A 103 6.00 6.17 -7.80
C ILE A 103 5.57 4.72 -8.04
N LEU A 104 6.00 3.85 -7.14
CA LEU A 104 5.44 2.51 -6.95
C LEU A 104 4.34 2.58 -5.89
N PHE A 105 3.31 1.76 -6.09
CA PHE A 105 2.15 1.68 -5.21
C PHE A 105 2.14 0.36 -4.46
N ALA A 106 1.92 0.43 -3.15
CA ALA A 106 1.74 -0.69 -2.26
C ALA A 106 0.58 -0.38 -1.29
N ALA A 107 0.13 -1.39 -0.53
CA ALA A 107 -0.83 -1.20 0.55
C ALA A 107 -0.11 -1.25 1.90
N LEU A 108 -0.59 -0.45 2.87
CA LEU A 108 -0.13 -0.53 4.25
C LEU A 108 -0.81 -1.70 4.95
N SER A 109 -0.05 -2.67 5.47
CA SER A 109 -0.58 -3.93 6.00
C SER A 109 0.05 -4.30 7.34
N LEU A 110 -0.75 -4.95 8.20
CA LEU A 110 -0.32 -5.50 9.49
C LEU A 110 0.03 -6.99 9.43
N ASP A 111 -0.64 -7.75 8.59
CA ASP A 111 -0.51 -9.21 8.50
C ASP A 111 0.34 -9.67 7.31
N GLY A 112 0.91 -8.72 6.56
CA GLY A 112 1.69 -8.99 5.36
C GLY A 112 0.83 -9.32 4.13
N VAL A 113 -0.50 -9.22 4.23
CA VAL A 113 -1.42 -9.41 3.11
C VAL A 113 -1.88 -8.07 2.57
N GLY A 114 -1.76 -7.88 1.26
CA GLY A 114 -2.14 -6.65 0.58
C GLY A 114 -3.51 -6.70 -0.06
N VAL A 115 -3.74 -5.79 -1.01
CA VAL A 115 -4.97 -5.73 -1.79
C VAL A 115 -4.96 -6.79 -2.90
N THR A 116 -5.65 -7.90 -2.69
CA THR A 116 -5.61 -9.08 -3.58
C THR A 116 -6.19 -8.84 -4.98
N ASN A 117 -6.95 -7.77 -5.19
CA ASN A 117 -7.45 -7.37 -6.52
C ASN A 117 -6.29 -7.09 -7.50
N TYR A 118 -5.11 -6.73 -7.00
CA TYR A 118 -3.90 -6.52 -7.82
C TYR A 118 -3.06 -7.79 -8.04
N GLY A 119 -3.48 -8.93 -7.49
CA GLY A 119 -2.81 -10.21 -7.64
C GLY A 119 -2.96 -11.11 -6.40
N GLY A 120 -2.93 -12.42 -6.62
CA GLY A 120 -3.17 -13.40 -5.55
C GLY A 120 -2.05 -13.55 -4.53
N HIS A 121 -0.85 -13.04 -4.78
CA HIS A 121 0.31 -13.26 -3.92
C HIS A 121 0.84 -11.94 -3.38
N SER A 122 1.25 -11.92 -2.11
CA SER A 122 1.70 -10.71 -1.40
C SER A 122 3.22 -10.68 -1.25
N LEU A 123 3.82 -9.52 -1.50
CA LEU A 123 5.24 -9.24 -1.32
C LEU A 123 5.37 -8.16 -0.22
N LEU A 124 5.78 -8.57 0.97
CA LEU A 124 6.14 -7.65 2.05
C LEU A 124 7.54 -7.09 1.78
N LEU A 125 7.68 -5.77 1.83
CA LEU A 125 8.94 -5.07 1.59
C LEU A 125 9.69 -4.80 2.90
N LYS A 126 11.03 -4.88 2.84
CA LYS A 126 11.93 -4.54 3.94
C LYS A 126 11.84 -3.06 4.28
N GLU A 127 11.53 -2.73 5.53
CA GLU A 127 11.35 -1.35 5.97
C GLU A 127 12.63 -0.52 5.77
N GLU A 128 13.81 -1.07 6.04
CA GLU A 128 15.09 -0.40 5.87
C GLU A 128 15.37 -0.02 4.40
N MET A 129 14.79 -0.77 3.45
CA MET A 129 14.98 -0.54 2.01
C MET A 129 14.02 0.49 1.42
N ILE A 130 12.92 0.83 2.12
CA ILE A 130 11.88 1.72 1.58
C ILE A 130 11.59 2.96 2.42
N SER A 131 11.79 2.91 3.75
CA SER A 131 11.31 3.93 4.69
C SER A 131 11.82 5.35 4.41
N HIS A 132 13.04 5.49 3.91
CA HIS A 132 13.67 6.77 3.55
C HIS A 132 13.09 7.39 2.25
N ARG A 133 12.41 6.59 1.44
CA ARG A 133 11.85 6.98 0.13
C ARG A 133 10.35 6.71 0.00
N ALA A 134 9.70 6.35 1.11
CA ALA A 134 8.27 6.07 1.16
C ALA A 134 7.47 7.20 1.84
N SER A 135 6.19 7.27 1.48
CA SER A 135 5.15 8.00 2.22
C SER A 135 3.86 7.19 2.18
N VAL A 136 2.90 7.55 3.03
CA VAL A 136 1.56 6.98 3.01
C VAL A 136 0.55 8.05 2.60
N PHE A 137 -0.56 7.60 2.03
CA PHE A 137 -1.65 8.43 1.53
C PHE A 137 -2.99 7.78 1.83
N ASP A 138 -4.01 8.62 2.04
CA ASP A 138 -5.29 8.21 2.61
C ASP A 138 -5.95 7.05 1.85
N SER A 139 -5.93 7.06 0.52
CA SER A 139 -6.52 5.99 -0.30
C SER A 139 -5.81 5.84 -1.64
N ASN A 140 -6.30 4.98 -2.52
CA ASN A 140 -5.91 5.01 -3.93
C ASN A 140 -6.12 6.43 -4.51
N THR A 141 -5.13 6.92 -5.25
CA THR A 141 -5.11 8.28 -5.82
C THR A 141 -6.30 8.61 -6.71
N LEU A 142 -6.67 7.71 -7.61
CA LEU A 142 -7.79 7.91 -8.53
C LEU A 142 -9.11 8.01 -7.76
N LEU A 143 -9.32 7.12 -6.78
CA LEU A 143 -10.49 7.16 -5.91
C LEU A 143 -10.51 8.42 -5.04
N PHE A 144 -9.35 8.86 -4.57
CA PHE A 144 -9.21 10.09 -3.80
C PHE A 144 -9.63 11.32 -4.61
N ILE A 145 -9.12 11.45 -5.84
CA ILE A 145 -9.46 12.56 -6.75
C ILE A 145 -10.96 12.56 -7.05
N LYS A 146 -11.55 11.40 -7.39
CA LYS A 146 -12.98 11.26 -7.64
C LYS A 146 -13.82 11.65 -6.41
N LYS A 147 -13.50 11.11 -5.24
CA LYS A 147 -14.23 11.35 -3.98
C LYS A 147 -14.23 12.81 -3.57
N ASN A 148 -13.09 13.50 -3.75
CA ASN A 148 -12.93 14.90 -3.39
C ASN A 148 -13.30 15.88 -4.52
N LYS A 149 -13.74 15.38 -5.69
CA LYS A 149 -14.12 16.18 -6.87
C LYS A 149 -13.02 17.15 -7.30
N ILE A 150 -11.77 16.71 -7.23
CA ILE A 150 -10.59 17.51 -7.57
C ILE A 150 -10.46 17.59 -9.09
N SER A 151 -10.37 18.80 -9.63
CA SER A 151 -10.19 19.09 -11.04
C SER A 151 -8.79 19.65 -11.33
N ILE A 152 -8.49 19.84 -12.62
CA ILE A 152 -7.21 20.43 -13.04
C ILE A 152 -7.07 21.85 -12.46
N GLY A 153 -5.96 22.11 -11.78
CA GLY A 153 -5.66 23.38 -11.15
C GLY A 153 -6.13 23.50 -9.70
N ASP A 154 -6.97 22.59 -9.23
CA ASP A 154 -7.38 22.55 -7.82
C ASP A 154 -6.21 22.11 -6.92
N PRO A 155 -6.09 22.68 -5.72
CA PRO A 155 -5.11 22.20 -4.75
C PRO A 155 -5.50 20.82 -4.22
N ILE A 156 -4.51 19.96 -3.99
CA ILE A 156 -4.74 18.71 -3.27
C ILE A 156 -5.03 19.03 -1.79
N PRO A 157 -6.13 18.51 -1.21
CA PRO A 157 -6.44 18.70 0.21
C PRO A 157 -5.28 18.27 1.11
N LEU A 158 -4.96 19.12 2.08
CA LEU A 158 -3.89 18.88 3.05
C LEU A 158 -4.32 17.90 4.14
N GLY A 159 -3.34 17.23 4.73
CA GLY A 159 -3.49 16.30 5.84
C GLY A 159 -3.83 14.87 5.42
N PHE A 160 -3.80 14.56 4.12
CA PHE A 160 -4.12 13.24 3.55
C PHE A 160 -2.89 12.43 3.13
N ARG A 161 -1.68 12.95 3.36
CA ARG A 161 -0.42 12.21 3.24
C ARG A 161 0.47 12.41 4.47
N ALA A 162 1.33 11.44 4.71
CA ALA A 162 2.29 11.48 5.81
C ALA A 162 3.62 10.82 5.40
N PRO A 163 4.76 11.24 5.97
CA PRO A 163 6.00 10.50 5.79
C PRO A 163 5.84 9.10 6.40
N TRP A 164 6.63 8.14 5.91
CA TRP A 164 6.56 6.75 6.38
C TRP A 164 6.62 6.60 7.91
N GLN A 165 7.39 7.45 8.58
CA GLN A 165 7.58 7.46 10.03
C GLN A 165 6.36 7.96 10.83
N LYS A 166 5.32 8.47 10.16
CA LYS A 166 4.06 8.94 10.76
C LYS A 166 2.84 8.19 10.18
N ARG A 167 3.05 6.99 9.63
CA ARG A 167 2.00 6.20 8.97
C ARG A 167 0.84 5.86 9.90
N GLU A 168 1.14 5.61 11.16
CA GLU A 168 0.17 5.38 12.23
C GLU A 168 -0.72 6.59 12.49
N LYS A 169 -0.20 7.82 12.35
CA LYS A 169 -0.99 9.05 12.50
C LYS A 169 -2.01 9.20 11.38
N LEU A 170 -1.60 8.94 10.13
CA LEU A 170 -2.53 8.94 9.01
C LEU A 170 -3.61 7.87 9.17
N ALA A 171 -3.23 6.67 9.59
CA ALA A 171 -4.19 5.60 9.83
C ALA A 171 -5.18 5.92 10.94
N LYS A 172 -4.70 6.47 12.06
CA LYS A 172 -5.54 6.96 13.16
C LYS A 172 -6.53 8.01 12.67
N ALA A 173 -6.05 9.03 11.95
CA ALA A 173 -6.86 10.11 11.40
C ALA A 173 -7.93 9.63 10.40
N LYS A 174 -7.63 8.59 9.61
CA LYS A 174 -8.55 8.04 8.61
C LYS A 174 -9.57 7.08 9.23
N LEU A 175 -9.11 6.17 10.08
CA LEU A 175 -9.84 4.94 10.43
C LEU A 175 -10.49 5.00 11.81
N TYR A 176 -10.32 6.08 12.59
CA TYR A 176 -11.00 6.23 13.88
C TYR A 176 -12.51 5.98 13.86
N PRO A 177 -13.30 6.29 12.79
CA PRO A 177 -14.72 6.01 12.78
C PRO A 177 -15.06 4.52 12.80
N LYS A 178 -14.10 3.65 12.42
CA LYS A 178 -14.25 2.19 12.46
C LYS A 178 -13.85 1.59 13.82
N ILE A 179 -13.28 2.39 14.73
CA ILE A 179 -12.82 1.94 16.05
C ILE A 179 -13.90 2.16 17.09
N THR A 180 -14.30 1.08 17.75
CA THR A 180 -15.33 1.07 18.81
C THR A 180 -14.75 0.53 20.11
N LYS A 181 -15.54 0.54 21.19
CA LYS A 181 -15.14 -0.08 22.47
C LYS A 181 -14.92 -1.59 22.37
N GLN A 182 -15.56 -2.22 21.38
CA GLN A 182 -15.53 -3.66 21.16
C GLN A 182 -14.39 -4.09 20.23
N THR A 183 -13.76 -3.14 19.54
CA THR A 183 -12.65 -3.43 18.63
C THR A 183 -11.50 -4.11 19.37
N LYS A 184 -11.09 -5.27 18.85
CA LYS A 184 -10.00 -6.09 19.37
C LYS A 184 -8.76 -5.95 18.46
N PRO A 185 -7.55 -6.17 19.00
CA PRO A 185 -6.32 -6.16 18.20
C PRO A 185 -6.35 -7.10 16.98
N SER A 186 -7.01 -8.27 17.11
CA SER A 186 -7.16 -9.22 16.00
C SER A 186 -7.96 -8.67 14.80
N GLU A 187 -8.70 -7.57 14.97
CA GLU A 187 -9.49 -6.94 13.91
C GLU A 187 -8.71 -5.83 13.18
N HIS A 188 -7.60 -5.36 13.73
CA HIS A 188 -6.88 -4.19 13.22
C HIS A 188 -6.41 -4.37 11.76
N ALA A 189 -5.97 -5.57 11.37
CA ALA A 189 -5.57 -5.86 9.99
C ALA A 189 -6.73 -5.63 9.00
N ASN A 190 -7.93 -6.11 9.34
CA ASN A 190 -9.14 -5.96 8.51
C ASN A 190 -9.69 -4.53 8.52
N ILE A 191 -9.40 -3.74 9.55
CA ILE A 191 -9.75 -2.31 9.61
C ILE A 191 -8.81 -1.52 8.70
N LEU A 192 -7.53 -1.88 8.65
CA LEU A 192 -6.50 -1.21 7.85
C LEU A 192 -6.66 -1.46 6.35
N ILE A 193 -7.00 -2.69 5.98
CA ILE A 193 -7.32 -3.10 4.61
C ILE A 193 -8.66 -3.84 4.66
N ASP A 194 -9.70 -3.28 4.06
CA ASP A 194 -10.97 -3.99 3.93
C ASP A 194 -10.83 -5.15 2.92
N GLN A 195 -10.50 -6.33 3.44
CA GLN A 195 -10.41 -7.57 2.65
C GLN A 195 -11.72 -8.37 2.64
N ILE A 196 -12.71 -7.99 3.46
CA ILE A 196 -13.91 -8.81 3.69
C ILE A 196 -14.90 -8.64 2.54
N THR A 197 -15.06 -7.42 2.08
CA THR A 197 -16.18 -7.05 1.21
C THR A 197 -15.94 -7.42 -0.26
N LYS A 198 -14.73 -7.86 -0.64
CA LYS A 198 -14.31 -8.16 -2.04
C LYS A 198 -14.86 -7.13 -3.05
N VAL A 199 -14.98 -5.87 -2.62
CA VAL A 199 -15.47 -4.81 -3.50
C VAL A 199 -14.43 -4.59 -4.59
N ALA A 200 -14.88 -4.11 -5.74
CA ALA A 200 -13.97 -3.70 -6.81
C ALA A 200 -12.91 -2.71 -6.30
N ASP A 201 -13.29 -1.85 -5.34
CA ASP A 201 -12.50 -0.77 -4.78
C ASP A 201 -12.35 -0.92 -3.25
N PRO A 202 -11.38 -1.71 -2.77
CA PRO A 202 -11.16 -1.86 -1.34
C PRO A 202 -10.66 -0.55 -0.73
N ASP A 203 -11.11 -0.26 0.49
CA ASP A 203 -10.62 0.89 1.27
C ASP A 203 -9.34 0.48 2.02
N PHE A 204 -8.22 1.11 1.68
CA PHE A 204 -6.91 0.88 2.30
C PHE A 204 -6.08 2.16 2.30
N ILE A 205 -4.98 2.16 3.05
CA ILE A 205 -3.98 3.25 3.02
C ILE A 205 -2.92 2.89 2.00
N GLU A 206 -2.73 3.75 1.02
CA GLU A 206 -1.79 3.52 -0.06
C GLU A 206 -0.38 3.96 0.38
N VAL A 207 0.60 3.12 0.10
CA VAL A 207 2.02 3.42 0.30
C VAL A 207 2.61 3.80 -1.05
N HIS A 208 3.27 4.95 -1.08
CA HIS A 208 3.96 5.47 -2.24
C HIS A 208 5.45 5.33 -2.03
N ILE A 209 6.14 4.64 -2.94
CA ILE A 209 7.57 4.36 -2.83
C ILE A 209 8.26 4.95 -4.06
N PHE A 210 9.21 5.87 -3.84
CA PHE A 210 9.91 6.52 -4.93
C PHE A 210 11.02 5.62 -5.51
N GLY A 211 11.04 5.50 -6.84
CA GLY A 211 12.03 4.74 -7.61
C GLY A 211 11.72 3.25 -7.71
N VAL A 212 12.69 2.48 -8.19
CA VAL A 212 12.57 1.04 -8.45
C VAL A 212 13.21 0.20 -7.34
N PHE A 213 13.02 -1.11 -7.35
CA PHE A 213 13.77 -2.05 -6.50
C PHE A 213 13.95 -3.40 -7.19
N ASN A 214 14.88 -4.23 -6.71
CA ASN A 214 14.98 -5.64 -7.10
C ASN A 214 14.49 -6.55 -5.96
N ARG A 215 14.50 -7.86 -6.18
CA ARG A 215 14.07 -8.85 -5.18
C ARG A 215 14.75 -8.72 -3.81
N GLY A 216 15.92 -8.10 -3.70
CA GLY A 216 16.62 -7.89 -2.42
C GLY A 216 15.86 -6.99 -1.44
N ALA A 217 14.93 -6.16 -1.93
CA ALA A 217 14.03 -5.34 -1.12
C ALA A 217 12.81 -6.10 -0.57
N ILE A 218 12.61 -7.36 -0.98
CA ILE A 218 11.50 -8.20 -0.50
C ILE A 218 11.96 -8.87 0.79
N ASP A 219 11.12 -8.77 1.83
CA ASP A 219 11.29 -9.45 3.11
C ASP A 219 10.64 -10.83 3.09
N LYS A 220 9.34 -10.87 2.76
CA LYS A 220 8.53 -12.09 2.73
C LYS A 220 7.62 -12.14 1.50
N ILE A 221 7.44 -13.33 0.94
CA ILE A 221 6.40 -13.62 -0.07
C ILE A 221 5.36 -14.59 0.50
N THR A 222 4.11 -14.15 0.52
CA THR A 222 2.97 -15.01 0.90
C THR A 222 2.26 -15.49 -0.37
N PHE A 223 2.28 -16.79 -0.62
CA PHE A 223 1.61 -17.40 -1.77
C PHE A 223 0.17 -17.77 -1.43
N SER A 224 -0.82 -17.18 -2.12
CA SER A 224 -2.18 -17.73 -2.10
C SER A 224 -2.19 -19.11 -2.78
N SER A 225 -2.58 -20.12 -2.02
CA SER A 225 -2.64 -21.51 -2.45
C SER A 225 -4.07 -21.97 -2.75
N SER A 226 -5.08 -21.15 -2.43
CA SER A 226 -6.50 -21.53 -2.46
C SER A 226 -7.03 -21.96 -3.83
N ASN A 227 -6.36 -21.61 -4.94
CA ASN A 227 -6.73 -22.01 -6.30
C ASN A 227 -5.54 -22.48 -7.17
N ALA A 228 -4.39 -22.82 -6.57
CA ALA A 228 -3.19 -23.15 -7.34
C ALA A 228 -3.34 -24.51 -8.06
N ASN A 229 -3.28 -24.49 -9.40
CA ASN A 229 -3.29 -25.72 -10.19
C ASN A 229 -1.94 -26.46 -10.11
N ARG A 230 -1.83 -27.65 -10.73
CA ARG A 230 -0.58 -28.44 -10.69
C ARG A 230 0.62 -27.68 -11.27
N ALA A 231 0.43 -26.91 -12.33
CA ALA A 231 1.50 -26.11 -12.94
C ALA A 231 1.91 -24.94 -12.02
N ASP A 232 0.95 -24.27 -11.38
CA ASP A 232 1.22 -23.19 -10.42
C ASP A 232 2.07 -23.70 -9.26
N LYS A 233 1.73 -24.88 -8.71
CA LYS A 233 2.52 -25.51 -7.64
C LYS A 233 3.96 -25.74 -8.06
N VAL A 234 4.20 -26.24 -9.27
CA VAL A 234 5.57 -26.43 -9.80
C VAL A 234 6.31 -25.09 -9.92
N ILE A 235 5.61 -24.03 -10.35
CA ILE A 235 6.19 -22.68 -10.43
C ILE A 235 6.53 -22.15 -9.03
N ILE A 236 5.63 -22.28 -8.06
CA ILE A 236 5.84 -21.84 -6.68
C ILE A 236 7.06 -22.54 -6.08
N GLU A 237 7.17 -23.86 -6.24
CA GLU A 237 8.34 -24.62 -5.76
C GLU A 237 9.65 -24.19 -6.45
N SER A 238 9.60 -23.81 -7.72
CA SER A 238 10.74 -23.22 -8.43
C SER A 238 11.14 -21.86 -7.87
N ILE A 239 10.15 -21.03 -7.49
CA ILE A 239 10.37 -19.73 -6.87
C ILE A 239 10.97 -19.89 -5.47
N LYS A 240 10.39 -20.76 -4.62
CA LYS A 240 10.85 -21.01 -3.24
C LYS A 240 12.36 -21.31 -3.19
N LYS A 241 12.86 -22.19 -4.06
CA LYS A 241 14.31 -22.47 -4.19
C LYS A 241 15.17 -21.23 -4.47
N LYS A 242 14.65 -20.26 -5.23
CA LYS A 242 15.35 -18.99 -5.50
C LYS A 242 15.27 -18.03 -4.32
N LEU A 243 14.18 -18.07 -3.56
CA LEU A 243 14.01 -17.28 -2.34
C LEU A 243 14.95 -17.78 -1.23
N ASP A 244 15.08 -19.11 -1.06
CA ASP A 244 16.05 -19.72 -0.16
C ASP A 244 17.47 -19.25 -0.46
N ALA A 245 17.88 -19.34 -1.73
CA ALA A 245 19.19 -18.89 -2.18
C ALA A 245 19.42 -17.37 -2.00
N ALA A 246 18.35 -16.58 -1.85
CA ALA A 246 18.38 -15.14 -1.65
C ALA A 246 18.10 -14.72 -0.20
N ASN A 247 17.88 -15.66 0.72
CA ASN A 247 17.45 -15.43 2.10
C ASN A 247 16.18 -14.55 2.19
N ILE A 248 15.19 -14.83 1.35
CA ILE A 248 13.87 -14.17 1.37
C ILE A 248 12.87 -15.14 1.98
N GLN A 249 12.08 -14.68 2.97
CA GLN A 249 11.10 -15.51 3.64
C GLN A 249 9.91 -15.82 2.72
N TYR A 250 9.22 -16.94 2.97
CA TYR A 250 7.97 -17.22 2.31
C TYR A 250 7.04 -18.11 3.15
N GLU A 251 5.75 -18.03 2.85
CA GLU A 251 4.72 -18.89 3.44
C GLU A 251 3.60 -19.17 2.43
N ASP A 252 2.87 -20.27 2.64
CA ASP A 252 1.66 -20.61 1.88
C ASP A 252 0.42 -20.24 2.70
N LYS A 253 -0.57 -19.58 2.09
CA LYS A 253 -1.83 -19.18 2.71
C LYS A 253 -3.04 -19.76 1.98
#